data_AF-A0A434V6Z9-F1
#
_entry.id   AF-A0A434V6Z9-F1
#
_cell.length_a   1.000
_cell.length_b   1.000
_cell.length_c   1.000
_cell.angle_alpha   90.00
_cell.angle_beta   90.00
_cell.angle_gamma   90.00
#
_symmetry.space_group_name_H-M   'P 1'
#
loop_
_entity.id
_entity.type
_entity.pdbx_description
1 polymer ?
#
loop_
_entity_poly.entity_id
_entity_poly.type
_entity_poly.pdbx_seq_one_letter_code
_entity_poly.pdbx_strand_id
1 'polypeptide(L)'
;MRGLKSVAAAALALALAGCAALGGKPAPLDTFELSAPAVDMHGHSRRQILIAQPSALKALDSQNIVIRPSDQSIQFLKGAQWADRLPLIVQARLAETFQRSGSFAGVGKPGEGLAIDYQIIVEVRSFEVRV
;
A
#
# COMPACT_ATOMS: atom_id res chain seq x y z
N MET A 1 -49.11 -32.02 15.84
CA MET A 1 -47.66 -32.38 15.75
C MET A 1 -46.90 -31.71 14.60
N ARG A 2 -47.49 -31.46 13.42
CA ARG A 2 -46.81 -30.76 12.29
C ARG A 2 -46.43 -29.29 12.60
N GLY A 3 -47.34 -28.52 13.23
CA GLY A 3 -47.08 -27.10 13.55
C GLY A 3 -45.94 -26.88 14.56
N LEU A 4 -45.78 -27.77 15.54
CA LEU A 4 -44.72 -27.67 16.55
C LEU A 4 -43.32 -27.86 15.93
N LYS A 5 -43.20 -28.74 14.92
CA LYS A 5 -41.95 -28.95 14.18
C LYS A 5 -41.58 -27.73 13.33
N SER A 6 -42.58 -27.07 12.73
CA SER A 6 -42.36 -25.85 11.92
C SER A 6 -41.92 -24.65 12.76
N VAL A 7 -42.47 -24.48 13.97
CA VAL A 7 -42.08 -23.41 14.89
C VAL A 7 -40.66 -23.62 15.42
N ALA A 8 -40.30 -24.85 15.77
CA ALA A 8 -38.95 -25.19 16.21
C ALA A 8 -37.90 -24.95 15.11
N ALA A 9 -38.23 -25.28 13.85
CA ALA A 9 -37.34 -25.03 12.71
C ALA A 9 -37.12 -23.53 12.45
N ALA A 10 -38.19 -22.71 12.57
CA ALA A 10 -38.09 -21.26 12.41
C ALA A 10 -37.27 -20.60 13.52
N ALA A 11 -37.43 -21.04 14.77
CA ALA A 11 -36.66 -20.54 15.90
C ALA A 11 -35.16 -20.86 15.78
N LEU A 12 -34.81 -22.07 15.29
CA LEU A 12 -33.43 -22.46 15.05
C LEU A 12 -32.79 -21.64 13.91
N ALA A 13 -33.52 -21.39 12.82
CA ALA A 13 -33.03 -20.55 11.73
C ALA A 13 -32.75 -19.11 12.17
N LEU A 14 -33.60 -18.54 13.04
CA LEU A 14 -33.39 -17.22 13.63
C LEU A 14 -32.19 -17.18 14.59
N ALA A 15 -31.97 -18.25 15.37
CA ALA A 15 -30.82 -18.35 16.25
C ALA A 15 -29.49 -18.44 15.48
N LEU A 16 -29.45 -19.20 14.37
CA LEU A 16 -28.27 -19.29 13.50
C LEU A 16 -28.00 -17.97 12.76
N ALA A 17 -29.03 -17.26 12.33
CA ALA A 17 -28.88 -15.93 11.72
C ALA A 17 -28.33 -14.89 12.72
N GLY A 18 -28.66 -15.02 14.01
CA GLY A 18 -28.12 -14.19 15.08
C GLY A 18 -26.60 -14.35 15.28
N CYS A 19 -26.04 -15.55 15.10
CA CYS A 19 -24.60 -15.77 15.24
C CYS A 19 -23.78 -15.09 14.12
N ALA A 20 -24.32 -14.95 12.91
CA ALA A 20 -23.65 -14.24 11.82
C ALA A 20 -23.56 -12.72 12.07
N ALA A 21 -24.56 -12.15 12.77
CA ALA A 21 -24.57 -10.74 13.14
C ALA A 21 -23.66 -10.42 14.36
N LEU A 22 -23.32 -11.45 15.16
CA LEU A 22 -22.38 -11.35 16.29
C LEU A 22 -20.91 -11.58 15.87
N GLY A 23 -20.65 -11.84 14.59
CA GLY A 23 -19.30 -11.89 14.04
C GLY A 23 -18.64 -10.52 14.19
N GLY A 24 -17.77 -10.39 15.19
CA GLY A 24 -17.13 -9.12 15.54
C GLY A 24 -16.45 -8.46 14.34
N LYS A 25 -16.49 -7.12 14.29
CA LYS A 25 -15.71 -6.35 13.32
C LYS A 25 -14.25 -6.79 13.42
N PRO A 26 -13.56 -7.02 12.29
CA PRO A 26 -12.12 -7.25 12.29
C PRO A 26 -11.44 -6.17 13.11
N ALA A 27 -10.44 -6.54 13.90
CA ALA A 27 -9.62 -5.56 14.59
C ALA A 27 -9.11 -4.52 13.57
N PRO A 28 -9.09 -3.21 13.93
CA PRO A 28 -8.52 -2.19 13.06
C PRO A 28 -7.09 -2.57 12.64
N LEU A 29 -6.74 -2.31 11.38
CA LEU A 29 -5.40 -2.56 10.88
C LEU A 29 -4.47 -1.40 11.27
N ASP A 30 -3.30 -1.73 11.79
CA ASP A 30 -2.22 -0.78 11.99
C ASP A 30 -1.75 -0.26 10.62
N THR A 31 -1.75 1.06 10.45
CA THR A 31 -1.40 1.68 9.17
C THR A 31 0.00 2.27 9.24
N PHE A 32 0.85 1.83 8.32
CA PHE A 32 2.25 2.22 8.23
C PHE A 32 2.52 3.07 6.99
N GLU A 33 3.54 3.90 7.07
CA GLU A 33 4.00 4.74 5.98
C GLU A 33 5.52 4.74 5.88
N LEU A 34 6.05 5.09 4.71
CA LEU A 34 7.49 5.28 4.50
C LEU A 34 7.87 6.72 4.82
N SER A 35 9.07 6.94 5.33
CA SER A 35 9.67 8.26 5.43
C SER A 35 10.55 8.55 4.22
N ALA A 36 10.55 9.80 3.76
CA ALA A 36 11.52 10.24 2.77
C ALA A 36 12.91 10.38 3.42
N PRO A 37 13.95 9.73 2.90
CA PRO A 37 15.30 9.90 3.42
C PRO A 37 15.81 11.33 3.19
N ALA A 38 16.63 11.81 4.13
CA ALA A 38 17.46 12.98 3.92
C ALA A 38 18.68 12.58 3.08
N VAL A 39 18.91 13.30 1.99
CA VAL A 39 20.03 13.05 1.07
C VAL A 39 20.77 14.36 0.87
N ASP A 40 22.05 14.38 1.25
CA ASP A 40 22.93 15.50 0.99
C ASP A 40 23.47 15.39 -0.44
N MET A 41 22.81 16.06 -1.37
CA MET A 41 23.27 16.17 -2.75
C MET A 41 24.17 17.37 -2.93
N HIS A 42 25.30 17.16 -3.62
CA HIS A 42 26.25 18.22 -3.92
C HIS A 42 26.02 18.70 -5.37
N GLY A 43 25.60 19.96 -5.52
CA GLY A 43 25.42 20.63 -6.80
C GLY A 43 23.97 20.90 -7.19
N HIS A 44 23.80 21.92 -8.02
CA HIS A 44 22.51 22.36 -8.53
C HIS A 44 22.45 22.18 -10.05
N SER A 45 21.35 21.62 -10.51
CA SER A 45 21.03 21.42 -11.92
C SER A 45 19.86 22.31 -12.31
N ARG A 46 19.93 22.93 -13.50
CA ARG A 46 18.78 23.64 -14.08
C ARG A 46 17.73 22.71 -14.69
N ARG A 47 17.93 21.39 -14.58
CA ARG A 47 17.05 20.37 -15.15
C ARG A 47 15.79 20.21 -14.30
N GLN A 48 14.68 19.92 -14.97
CA GLN A 48 13.40 19.56 -14.41
C GLN A 48 13.18 18.06 -14.59
N ILE A 49 12.80 17.38 -13.51
CA ILE A 49 12.59 15.92 -13.52
C ILE A 49 11.14 15.57 -13.21
N LEU A 50 10.67 14.49 -13.81
CA LEU A 50 9.39 13.88 -13.53
C LEU A 50 9.56 12.50 -12.90
N ILE A 51 8.90 12.26 -11.78
CA ILE A 51 8.87 10.95 -11.13
C ILE A 51 7.64 10.21 -11.65
N ALA A 52 7.85 9.24 -12.54
CA ALA A 52 6.76 8.38 -13.03
C ALA A 52 6.23 7.50 -11.89
N GLN A 53 4.98 7.03 -12.02
CA GLN A 53 4.47 6.04 -11.07
C GLN A 53 5.31 4.75 -11.20
N PRO A 54 5.92 4.25 -10.11
CA PRO A 54 6.65 3.00 -10.13
C PRO A 54 5.75 1.84 -10.56
N SER A 55 6.30 0.89 -11.32
CA SER A 55 5.68 -0.41 -11.52
C SER A 55 6.09 -1.35 -10.39
N ALA A 56 5.24 -2.31 -10.05
CA ALA A 56 5.57 -3.34 -9.07
C ALA A 56 4.92 -4.67 -9.45
N LEU A 57 5.44 -5.77 -8.91
CA LEU A 57 4.76 -7.07 -8.99
C LEU A 57 3.38 -6.98 -8.34
N LYS A 58 2.40 -7.74 -8.83
CA LYS A 58 1.01 -7.68 -8.33
C LYS A 58 0.87 -7.94 -6.83
N ALA A 59 1.77 -8.76 -6.26
CA ALA A 59 1.81 -9.00 -4.82
C ALA A 59 2.23 -7.74 -4.02
N LEU A 60 3.01 -6.85 -4.63
CA LEU A 60 3.50 -5.60 -4.05
C LEU A 60 2.61 -4.39 -4.41
N ASP A 61 1.86 -4.42 -5.51
CA ASP A 61 0.90 -3.36 -5.90
C ASP A 61 -0.41 -3.46 -5.10
N SER A 62 -0.31 -3.32 -3.77
CA SER A 62 -1.45 -3.28 -2.85
C SER A 62 -1.09 -2.52 -1.58
N GLN A 63 -2.05 -2.40 -0.67
CA GLN A 63 -1.82 -1.91 0.70
C GLN A 63 -1.28 -3.00 1.64
N ASN A 64 -1.14 -4.26 1.20
CA ASN A 64 -0.63 -5.30 2.08
C ASN A 64 0.88 -5.18 2.27
N ILE A 65 1.34 -5.38 3.51
CA ILE A 65 2.77 -5.50 3.81
C ILE A 65 3.20 -6.94 3.53
N VAL A 66 4.15 -7.12 2.61
CA VAL A 66 4.65 -8.45 2.26
C VAL A 66 5.74 -8.89 3.24
N ILE A 67 5.63 -10.14 3.68
CA ILE A 67 6.66 -10.82 4.46
C ILE A 67 7.16 -12.04 3.68
N ARG A 68 8.44 -12.36 3.83
CA ARG A 68 9.08 -13.53 3.23
C ARG A 68 9.61 -14.46 4.33
N PRO A 69 8.86 -15.50 4.70
CA PRO A 69 9.30 -16.48 5.71
C PRO A 69 10.22 -17.56 5.16
N SER A 70 10.27 -17.74 3.84
CA SER A 70 11.25 -18.60 3.16
C SER A 70 11.51 -18.08 1.75
N ASP A 71 12.60 -18.50 1.11
CA ASP A 71 13.00 -18.01 -0.21
C ASP A 71 11.95 -18.21 -1.31
N GLN A 72 11.03 -19.17 -1.13
CA GLN A 72 10.02 -19.53 -2.13
C GLN A 72 8.59 -19.18 -1.72
N SER A 73 8.39 -18.47 -0.60
CA SER A 73 7.06 -18.09 -0.15
C SER A 73 6.97 -16.62 0.25
N ILE A 74 5.85 -16.02 -0.09
CA ILE A 74 5.46 -14.70 0.40
C ILE A 74 4.12 -14.82 1.11
N GLN A 75 3.95 -14.00 2.15
CA GLN A 75 2.71 -13.88 2.88
C GLN A 75 2.42 -12.39 3.12
N PHE A 76 1.20 -12.09 3.55
CA PHE A 76 0.84 -10.74 3.99
C PHE A 76 0.84 -10.67 5.51
N LEU A 77 1.44 -9.61 6.03
CA LEU A 77 1.43 -9.33 7.46
C LEU A 77 -0.02 -9.09 7.90
N LYS A 78 -0.49 -9.88 8.86
CA LYS A 78 -1.83 -9.72 9.42
C LYS A 78 -1.86 -8.56 10.40
N GLY A 79 -2.97 -7.83 10.43
CA GLY A 79 -3.15 -6.73 11.37
C GLY A 79 -2.46 -5.43 10.97
N ALA A 80 -1.74 -5.40 9.85
CA ALA A 80 -0.99 -4.23 9.41
C ALA A 80 -1.14 -4.00 7.89
N GLN A 81 -1.12 -2.74 7.49
CA GLN A 81 -1.20 -2.32 6.10
C GLN A 81 -0.38 -1.06 5.85
N TRP A 82 -0.08 -0.81 4.58
CA TRP A 82 0.39 0.49 4.10
C TRP A 82 -0.77 1.49 4.06
N ALA A 83 -0.45 2.78 4.24
CA ALA A 83 -1.41 3.89 4.13
C ALA A 83 -2.05 4.03 2.74
N ASP A 84 -1.35 3.59 1.70
CA ASP A 84 -1.80 3.56 0.30
C ASP A 84 -1.11 2.39 -0.42
N ARG A 85 -1.39 2.18 -1.72
CA ARG A 85 -0.68 1.20 -2.54
C ARG A 85 0.80 1.52 -2.53
N LEU A 86 1.63 0.51 -2.28
CA LEU A 86 3.08 0.66 -2.15
C LEU A 86 3.72 1.47 -3.31
N PRO A 87 3.38 1.28 -4.60
CA PRO A 87 3.99 2.07 -5.67
C PRO A 87 3.74 3.58 -5.54
N LEU A 88 2.56 3.98 -5.05
CA LEU A 88 2.20 5.38 -4.84
C LEU A 88 2.98 5.98 -3.67
N ILE A 89 3.13 5.23 -2.58
CA ILE A 89 3.96 5.65 -1.44
C ILE A 89 5.41 5.84 -1.88
N VAL A 90 5.97 4.88 -2.63
CA VAL A 90 7.34 4.98 -3.16
C VAL A 90 7.49 6.18 -4.07
N GLN A 91 6.52 6.44 -4.97
CA GLN A 91 6.55 7.64 -5.82
C GLN A 91 6.58 8.93 -5.00
N ALA A 92 5.71 9.02 -3.99
CA ALA A 92 5.60 10.19 -3.13
C ALA A 92 6.92 10.47 -2.40
N ARG A 93 7.54 9.43 -1.82
CA ARG A 93 8.82 9.57 -1.10
C ARG A 93 10.00 9.88 -2.02
N LEU A 94 10.03 9.33 -3.23
CA LEU A 94 11.03 9.72 -4.23
C LEU A 94 10.89 11.19 -4.61
N ALA A 95 9.67 11.64 -4.93
CA ALA A 95 9.42 13.04 -5.27
C ALA A 95 9.82 13.97 -4.12
N GLU A 96 9.41 13.64 -2.89
CA GLU A 96 9.77 14.39 -1.70
C GLU A 96 11.28 14.45 -1.46
N THR A 97 12.00 13.33 -1.59
CA THR A 97 13.46 13.31 -1.44
C THR A 97 14.14 14.18 -2.48
N PHE A 98 13.75 14.11 -3.76
CA PHE A 98 14.32 14.97 -4.79
C PHE A 98 13.98 16.44 -4.60
N GLN A 99 12.76 16.76 -4.16
CA GLN A 99 12.37 18.14 -3.83
C GLN A 99 13.19 18.68 -2.64
N ARG A 100 13.29 17.91 -1.56
CA ARG A 100 14.05 18.28 -0.37
C ARG A 100 15.56 18.43 -0.64
N SER A 101 16.10 17.71 -1.62
CA SER A 101 17.52 17.84 -2.00
C SER A 101 17.88 19.22 -2.53
N GLY A 102 16.93 19.97 -3.11
CA GLY A 102 17.18 21.28 -3.73
C GLY A 102 18.11 21.24 -4.95
N SER A 103 18.48 20.06 -5.45
CA SER A 103 19.45 19.90 -6.55
C SER A 103 18.85 20.09 -7.95
N PHE A 104 17.53 20.14 -8.09
CA PHE A 104 16.84 20.26 -9.38
C PHE A 104 16.00 21.52 -9.44
N ALA A 105 15.90 22.13 -10.61
CA ALA A 105 15.08 23.32 -10.82
C ALA A 105 13.57 23.04 -10.67
N GLY A 106 13.15 21.80 -10.86
CA GLY A 106 11.79 21.36 -10.63
C GLY A 106 11.68 19.84 -10.55
N VAL A 107 10.78 19.37 -9.70
CA VAL A 107 10.46 17.95 -9.52
C VAL A 107 8.94 17.82 -9.52
N GLY A 108 8.40 17.04 -10.45
CA GLY A 108 6.96 16.85 -10.57
C GLY A 108 6.54 15.40 -10.80
N LYS A 109 5.23 15.19 -10.88
CA LYS A 109 4.56 13.93 -11.20
C LYS A 109 3.72 14.09 -12.48
N PRO A 110 3.30 12.97 -13.12
CA PRO A 110 2.39 13.03 -14.25
C PRO A 110 1.14 13.88 -13.97
N GLY A 111 0.81 14.79 -14.88
CA GLY A 111 -0.36 15.66 -14.78
C GLY A 111 -0.12 17.06 -14.20
N GLU A 112 1.06 17.34 -13.65
CA GLU A 112 1.37 18.64 -13.00
C GLU A 112 1.79 19.76 -13.99
N GLY A 113 1.73 19.51 -15.31
CA GLY A 113 1.98 20.55 -16.33
C GLY A 113 3.42 21.07 -16.38
N LEU A 114 4.39 20.31 -15.85
CA LEU A 114 5.80 20.69 -15.83
C LEU A 114 6.46 20.43 -17.19
N ALA A 115 7.24 21.40 -17.71
CA ALA A 115 8.18 21.14 -18.79
C ALA A 115 9.34 20.29 -18.23
N ILE A 116 9.42 19.03 -18.65
CA ILE A 116 10.34 18.05 -18.07
C ILE A 116 11.51 17.79 -19.01
N ASP A 117 12.73 17.79 -18.47
CA ASP A 117 13.92 17.40 -19.22
C ASP A 117 14.16 15.89 -19.14
N TYR A 118 13.87 15.30 -17.97
CA TYR A 118 14.09 13.88 -17.71
C TYR A 118 12.91 13.26 -16.96
N GLN A 119 12.68 11.98 -17.23
CA GLN A 119 11.72 11.16 -16.50
C GLN A 119 12.46 10.02 -15.78
N ILE A 120 12.14 9.84 -14.50
CA ILE A 120 12.61 8.75 -13.66
C ILE A 120 11.55 7.64 -13.70
N ILE A 121 11.96 6.47 -14.18
CA ILE A 121 11.13 5.25 -14.25
C ILE A 121 11.68 4.26 -13.24
N VAL A 122 10.79 3.70 -12.42
CA VAL A 122 11.15 2.80 -11.32
C VAL A 122 10.34 1.51 -11.41
N GLU A 123 10.99 0.38 -11.19
CA GLU A 123 10.35 -0.92 -11.02
C GLU A 123 10.72 -1.49 -9.65
N VAL A 124 9.71 -1.73 -8.80
CA VAL A 124 9.86 -2.33 -7.48
C VAL A 124 9.83 -3.86 -7.63
N ARG A 125 11.02 -4.47 -7.58
CA ARG A 125 11.19 -5.93 -7.69
C ARG A 125 11.05 -6.67 -6.36
N SER A 126 11.43 -6.02 -5.27
CA SER A 126 11.40 -6.55 -3.91
C SER A 126 11.05 -5.44 -2.94
N PHE A 127 10.12 -5.71 -2.03
CA PHE A 127 9.73 -4.81 -0.95
C PHE A 127 9.02 -5.65 0.11
N GLU A 128 9.82 -6.34 0.92
CA GLU A 128 9.32 -7.30 1.89
C GLU A 128 10.12 -7.24 3.19
N VAL A 129 9.47 -7.63 4.28
CA VAL A 129 10.16 -7.91 5.54
C VAL A 129 10.64 -9.36 5.52
N ARG A 130 11.92 -9.59 5.83
CA ARG A 130 12.47 -10.93 6.05
C ARG A 130 12.37 -11.26 7.53
N VAL A 131 11.86 -12.45 7.83
CA VAL A 131 11.70 -13.00 9.18
C VAL A 131 12.48 -14.29 9.32
#